data_AF-A0A4Q9JST1-F1
#
_entry.id   AF-A0A4Q9JST1-F1
#
_cell.length_a   1.000
_cell.length_b   1.000
_cell.length_c   1.000
_cell.angle_alpha   90.00
_cell.angle_beta   90.00
_cell.angle_gamma   90.00
#
_symmetry.space_group_name_H-M   'P 1'
#
loop_
_entity.id
_entity.type
_entity.pdbx_description
1 polymer ?
#
loop_
_entity_poly.entity_id
_entity_poly.type
_entity_poly.pdbx_seq_one_letter_code
_entity_poly.pdbx_strand_id
1 'polypeptide(L)'
;YITPSYIDVTSNLPCFTYSKALYKDGKFIGVLAIDVLVEDLQKEFETNPGRTFVFDKNNKVFVSTDKEQLKEGYNVDQIANIAKTKADLEPFEYQRTKDSSQRFGICTRIGDYTACIGESLDVIKSSANKMAYIQIVVVIVMIAISIILLYIILSKLLSPLTTIQNGLNSFFDFINHKTNNVSTINIKTNDEFGQISNA
;
A
#
# COMPACT_ATOMS: atom_id res chain seq x y z
N TYR A 1 30.60 -30.77 0.73
CA TYR A 1 30.89 -29.35 1.02
C TYR A 1 30.23 -28.51 -0.05
N ILE A 2 29.70 -27.35 0.33
CA ILE A 2 29.10 -26.38 -0.61
C ILE A 2 29.93 -25.11 -0.46
N THR A 3 30.48 -24.60 -1.55
CA THR A 3 31.23 -23.33 -1.53
C THR A 3 30.27 -22.18 -1.22
N PRO A 4 30.77 -21.05 -0.69
CA PRO A 4 30.09 -19.77 -0.89
C PRO A 4 29.89 -19.51 -2.39
N SER A 5 28.94 -18.63 -2.71
CA SER A 5 28.72 -18.19 -4.09
C SER A 5 29.99 -17.57 -4.67
N TYR A 6 30.31 -17.84 -5.92
CA TYR A 6 31.38 -17.17 -6.65
C TYR A 6 31.01 -16.99 -8.11
N ILE A 7 31.71 -16.09 -8.80
CA ILE A 7 31.48 -15.84 -10.22
C ILE A 7 32.18 -16.94 -11.01
N ASP A 8 31.40 -17.73 -11.75
CA ASP A 8 31.96 -18.71 -12.68
C ASP A 8 32.73 -17.99 -13.79
N VAL A 9 33.95 -18.46 -14.06
CA VAL A 9 34.87 -17.84 -15.03
C VAL A 9 34.36 -17.96 -16.46
N THR A 10 33.53 -18.97 -16.75
CA THR A 10 33.04 -19.25 -18.10
C THR A 10 31.78 -18.45 -18.44
N SER A 11 30.78 -18.50 -17.57
CA SER A 11 29.48 -17.85 -17.75
C SER A 11 29.44 -16.41 -17.23
N ASN A 12 30.39 -16.01 -16.38
CA ASN A 12 30.39 -14.74 -15.66
C ASN A 12 29.11 -14.50 -14.82
N LEU A 13 28.49 -15.59 -14.37
CA LEU A 13 27.32 -15.59 -13.49
C LEU A 13 27.67 -16.21 -12.14
N PRO A 14 26.93 -15.88 -11.06
CA PRO A 14 27.13 -16.56 -9.78
C PRO A 14 26.86 -18.07 -9.88
N CYS A 15 27.62 -18.87 -9.14
CA CYS A 15 27.48 -20.31 -9.07
C CYS A 15 27.88 -20.85 -7.69
N PHE A 16 27.55 -22.11 -7.44
CA PHE A 16 27.97 -22.86 -6.26
C PHE A 16 28.60 -24.18 -6.66
N THR A 17 29.69 -24.58 -6.01
CA THR A 17 30.25 -25.92 -6.18
C THR A 17 29.78 -26.83 -5.05
N TYR A 18 29.17 -27.95 -5.43
CA TYR A 18 28.96 -29.09 -4.55
C TYR A 18 30.14 -30.04 -4.69
N SER A 19 30.85 -30.27 -3.60
CA SER A 19 32.02 -31.16 -3.61
C SER A 19 31.94 -32.28 -2.58
N LYS A 20 32.48 -33.45 -2.94
CA LYS A 20 32.55 -34.63 -2.09
C LYS A 20 33.89 -35.33 -2.28
N ALA A 21 34.56 -35.62 -1.17
CA ALA A 21 35.77 -36.43 -1.19
C ALA A 21 35.45 -37.87 -1.59
N LEU A 22 36.26 -38.42 -2.49
CA LEU A 22 36.18 -39.79 -2.98
C LEU A 22 37.23 -40.63 -2.27
N TYR A 23 36.81 -41.82 -1.84
CA TYR A 23 37.66 -42.79 -1.17
C TYR A 23 37.54 -44.14 -1.86
N LYS A 24 38.67 -44.86 -1.96
CA LYS A 24 38.71 -46.26 -2.38
C LYS A 24 39.55 -47.03 -1.37
N ASP A 25 38.98 -48.10 -0.82
CA ASP A 25 39.61 -48.93 0.22
C ASP A 25 40.11 -48.11 1.43
N GLY A 26 39.31 -47.12 1.85
CA GLY A 26 39.64 -46.20 2.94
C GLY A 26 40.71 -45.14 2.61
N LYS A 27 41.31 -45.18 1.42
CA LYS A 27 42.31 -44.19 0.98
C LYS A 27 41.65 -43.08 0.17
N PHE A 28 42.02 -41.84 0.47
CA PHE A 28 41.60 -40.67 -0.31
C PHE A 28 42.16 -40.76 -1.74
N ILE A 29 41.29 -40.58 -2.73
CA ILE A 29 41.67 -40.66 -4.15
C ILE A 29 41.37 -39.38 -4.94
N GLY A 30 40.59 -38.45 -4.38
CA GLY A 30 40.28 -37.18 -5.04
C GLY A 30 38.99 -36.54 -4.53
N VAL A 31 38.55 -35.51 -5.24
CA VAL A 31 37.31 -34.78 -4.94
C VAL A 31 36.46 -34.74 -6.20
N LEU A 32 35.21 -35.18 -6.09
CA LEU A 32 34.17 -34.88 -7.07
C LEU A 32 33.64 -33.49 -6.77
N ALA A 33 33.63 -32.60 -7.77
CA ALA A 33 33.08 -31.25 -7.69
C ALA A 33 32.10 -31.04 -8.85
N ILE A 34 30.94 -30.48 -8.55
CA ILE A 34 29.90 -30.17 -9.54
C ILE A 34 29.53 -28.70 -9.34
N ASP A 35 29.71 -27.90 -10.38
CA ASP A 35 29.30 -26.51 -10.40
C ASP A 35 27.85 -26.40 -10.82
N VAL A 36 27.07 -25.73 -9.99
CA VAL A 36 25.66 -25.41 -10.24
C VAL A 36 25.58 -23.93 -10.58
N LEU A 37 25.37 -23.66 -11.87
CA LEU A 37 25.08 -22.33 -12.38
C LEU A 37 23.69 -21.91 -11.93
N VAL A 38 23.53 -20.66 -11.51
CA VAL A 38 22.22 -20.11 -11.10
C VAL A 38 21.54 -19.32 -12.22
N GLU A 39 21.94 -19.53 -13.48
CA GLU A 39 21.45 -18.76 -14.62
C GLU A 39 19.93 -18.84 -14.78
N ASP A 40 19.35 -20.04 -14.71
CA ASP A 40 17.90 -20.22 -14.86
C ASP A 40 17.14 -19.60 -13.68
N LEU A 41 17.66 -19.75 -12.47
CA LEU A 41 17.11 -19.08 -11.28
C LEU A 41 17.21 -17.55 -11.41
N GLN A 42 18.29 -17.03 -11.99
CA GLN A 42 18.47 -15.61 -12.24
C GLN A 42 17.46 -15.10 -13.28
N LYS A 43 17.18 -15.87 -14.34
CA LYS A 43 16.13 -15.53 -15.32
C LYS A 43 14.74 -15.48 -14.68
N GLU A 44 14.43 -16.39 -13.77
CA GLU A 44 13.18 -16.34 -13.01
C GLU A 44 13.08 -15.06 -12.18
N PHE A 45 14.17 -14.69 -11.48
CA PHE A 45 14.20 -13.48 -10.68
C PHE A 45 14.08 -12.19 -11.50
N GLU A 46 14.63 -12.12 -12.71
CA GLU A 46 14.52 -10.92 -13.56
C GLU A 46 13.07 -10.51 -13.85
N THR A 47 12.11 -11.43 -13.72
CA THR A 47 10.68 -11.15 -13.91
C THR A 47 9.94 -10.73 -12.64
N ASN A 48 10.57 -10.82 -11.47
CA ASN A 48 9.94 -10.49 -10.19
C ASN A 48 9.72 -8.98 -10.03
N PRO A 49 8.58 -8.56 -9.47
CA PRO A 49 8.34 -7.16 -9.14
C PRO A 49 9.20 -6.70 -7.96
N GLY A 50 9.66 -5.45 -8.04
CA GLY A 50 10.46 -4.82 -6.99
C GLY A 50 11.90 -5.36 -6.93
N ARG A 51 12.68 -4.80 -6.00
CA ARG A 51 14.07 -5.22 -5.81
C ARG A 51 14.17 -6.42 -4.87
N THR A 52 14.17 -7.63 -5.44
CA THR A 52 14.30 -8.92 -4.76
C THR A 52 15.69 -9.51 -4.98
N PHE A 53 16.31 -10.06 -3.95
CA PHE A 53 17.63 -10.68 -4.02
C PHE A 53 17.82 -11.75 -2.94
N VAL A 54 18.74 -12.67 -3.17
CA VAL A 54 19.10 -13.72 -2.21
C VAL A 54 20.60 -13.74 -2.00
N PHE A 55 21.03 -13.85 -0.74
CA PHE A 55 22.44 -13.98 -0.37
C PHE A 55 22.69 -15.24 0.46
N ASP A 56 23.91 -15.76 0.36
CA ASP A 56 24.37 -16.92 1.11
C ASP A 56 24.79 -16.57 2.55
N LYS A 57 25.16 -17.60 3.33
CA LYS A 57 25.65 -17.43 4.72
C LYS A 57 26.87 -16.50 4.87
N ASN A 58 27.55 -16.19 3.77
CA ASN A 58 28.70 -15.28 3.70
C ASN A 58 28.27 -13.88 3.23
N ASN A 59 26.97 -13.58 3.23
CA ASN A 59 26.38 -12.34 2.74
C ASN A 59 26.67 -12.05 1.26
N LYS A 60 26.98 -13.06 0.45
CA LYS A 60 27.23 -12.88 -0.98
C LYS A 60 25.95 -13.10 -1.77
N VAL A 61 25.54 -12.06 -2.51
CA VAL A 61 24.36 -12.12 -3.37
C VAL A 61 24.67 -13.00 -4.58
N PHE A 62 23.77 -13.94 -4.88
CA PHE A 62 23.93 -14.85 -6.01
C PHE A 62 22.75 -14.81 -6.99
N VAL A 63 21.62 -14.23 -6.58
CA VAL A 63 20.50 -13.94 -7.47
C VAL A 63 19.84 -12.63 -7.06
N SER A 64 19.46 -11.81 -8.04
CA SER A 64 18.92 -10.47 -7.79
C SER A 64 18.17 -9.91 -9.01
N THR A 65 17.08 -9.18 -8.80
CA THR A 65 16.48 -8.34 -9.87
C THR A 65 17.36 -7.14 -10.23
N ASP A 66 18.15 -6.64 -9.28
CA ASP A 66 19.13 -5.57 -9.48
C ASP A 66 20.51 -6.18 -9.76
N LYS A 67 20.93 -6.19 -11.04
CA LYS A 67 22.19 -6.80 -11.51
C LYS A 67 23.43 -6.17 -10.89
N GLU A 68 23.36 -4.94 -10.38
CA GLU A 68 24.49 -4.34 -9.65
C GLU A 68 24.81 -5.12 -8.37
N GLN A 69 23.83 -5.79 -7.76
CA GLN A 69 24.03 -6.60 -6.55
C GLN A 69 24.83 -7.87 -6.81
N LEU A 70 24.89 -8.34 -8.06
CA LEU A 70 25.61 -9.55 -8.45
C LEU A 70 27.11 -9.31 -8.63
N LYS A 71 27.54 -8.05 -8.67
CA LYS A 71 28.95 -7.70 -8.85
C LYS A 71 29.77 -8.10 -7.63
N GLU A 72 30.99 -8.55 -7.88
CA GLU A 72 31.94 -8.83 -6.81
C GLU A 72 32.20 -7.60 -5.94
N GLY A 73 32.20 -7.78 -4.62
CA GLY A 73 32.38 -6.70 -3.64
C GLY A 73 31.11 -5.92 -3.29
N TYR A 74 29.94 -6.24 -3.88
CA TYR A 74 28.69 -5.61 -3.44
C TYR A 74 28.35 -6.03 -2.00
N ASN A 75 28.22 -5.03 -1.11
CA ASN A 75 28.01 -5.25 0.32
C ASN A 75 26.51 -5.21 0.69
N VAL A 76 26.02 -6.29 1.30
CA VAL A 76 24.67 -6.38 1.90
C VAL A 76 24.69 -6.59 3.42
N ASP A 77 25.82 -6.37 4.09
CA ASP A 77 26.00 -6.59 5.53
C ASP A 77 25.01 -5.78 6.37
N GLN A 78 24.70 -4.55 5.97
CA GLN A 78 23.68 -3.74 6.64
C GLN A 78 22.34 -4.49 6.69
N ILE A 79 21.90 -5.03 5.54
CA ILE A 79 20.63 -5.73 5.41
C ILE A 79 20.70 -7.08 6.13
N ALA A 80 21.81 -7.82 5.98
CA ALA A 80 22.01 -9.10 6.64
C ALA A 80 22.02 -8.98 8.17
N ASN A 81 22.63 -7.93 8.72
CA ASN A 81 22.64 -7.68 10.16
C ASN A 81 21.26 -7.31 10.70
N ILE A 82 20.47 -6.53 9.95
CA ILE A 82 19.08 -6.23 10.33
C ILE A 82 18.24 -7.51 10.28
N ALA A 83 18.33 -8.27 9.19
CA ALA A 83 17.57 -9.51 9.00
C ALA A 83 17.80 -10.54 10.12
N LYS A 84 19.01 -10.61 10.70
CA LYS A 84 19.33 -11.47 11.87
C LYS A 84 18.54 -11.11 13.12
N THR A 85 18.16 -9.84 13.28
CA THR A 85 17.41 -9.33 14.45
C THR A 85 15.90 -9.40 14.27
N LYS A 86 15.43 -9.74 13.06
CA LYS A 86 14.02 -9.73 12.67
C LYS A 86 13.46 -11.13 12.53
N ALA A 87 12.18 -11.30 12.84
CA ALA A 87 11.46 -12.52 12.49
C ALA A 87 11.34 -12.65 10.97
N ASP A 88 11.12 -13.87 10.47
CA ASP A 88 10.91 -14.07 9.04
C ASP A 88 9.68 -13.29 8.57
N LEU A 89 9.84 -12.59 7.45
CA LEU A 89 8.83 -11.71 6.86
C LEU A 89 8.46 -10.48 7.73
N GLU A 90 9.21 -10.20 8.79
CA GLU A 90 9.03 -8.99 9.56
C GLU A 90 9.63 -7.78 8.81
N PRO A 91 8.84 -6.73 8.56
CA PRO A 91 9.31 -5.56 7.85
C PRO A 91 10.25 -4.68 8.69
N PHE A 92 11.15 -3.98 8.01
CA PHE A 92 12.04 -2.99 8.61
C PHE A 92 12.33 -1.83 7.67
N GLU A 93 12.63 -0.66 8.24
CA GLU A 93 13.14 0.49 7.50
C GLU A 93 14.65 0.64 7.73
N TYR A 94 15.36 1.12 6.72
CA TYR A 94 16.79 1.39 6.82
C TYR A 94 17.21 2.49 5.84
N GLN A 95 18.27 3.20 6.19
CA GLN A 95 18.91 4.14 5.27
C GLN A 95 20.00 3.41 4.48
N ARG A 96 19.87 3.34 3.16
CA ARG A 96 20.86 2.64 2.31
C ARG A 96 22.20 3.37 2.32
N THR A 97 23.27 2.68 2.70
CA THR A 97 24.63 3.26 2.79
C THR A 97 25.13 3.86 1.48
N LYS A 98 24.72 3.32 0.32
CA LYS A 98 25.21 3.75 -1.00
C LYS A 98 24.75 5.16 -1.40
N ASP A 99 23.53 5.55 -1.04
CA ASP A 99 22.91 6.79 -1.53
C ASP A 99 22.08 7.53 -0.48
N SER A 100 22.14 7.11 0.78
CA SER A 100 21.39 7.68 1.90
C SER A 100 19.87 7.67 1.73
N SER A 101 19.34 6.91 0.76
CA SER A 101 17.91 6.80 0.53
C SER A 101 17.24 5.98 1.64
N GLN A 102 16.08 6.44 2.09
CA GLN A 102 15.26 5.68 3.02
C GLN A 102 14.58 4.54 2.28
N ARG A 103 14.74 3.33 2.80
CA ARG A 103 14.30 2.09 2.19
C ARG A 103 13.48 1.30 3.20
N PHE A 104 12.63 0.46 2.66
CA PHE A 104 11.92 -0.57 3.38
C PHE A 104 12.45 -1.93 2.92
N GLY A 105 12.54 -2.90 3.83
CA GLY A 105 13.00 -4.26 3.56
C GLY A 105 12.16 -5.29 4.29
N ILE A 106 12.03 -6.46 3.67
CA ILE A 106 11.47 -7.68 4.27
C ILE A 106 12.41 -8.81 3.88
N CYS A 107 12.77 -9.68 4.84
CA CYS A 107 13.63 -10.83 4.58
C CYS A 107 13.06 -12.11 5.18
N THR A 108 13.44 -13.25 4.62
CA THR A 108 13.12 -14.59 5.13
C THR A 108 14.34 -15.50 4.97
N ARG A 109 14.57 -16.37 5.96
CA ARG A 109 15.63 -17.37 5.93
C ARG A 109 15.17 -18.63 5.21
N ILE A 110 15.99 -19.13 4.29
CA ILE A 110 15.74 -20.35 3.50
C ILE A 110 16.97 -21.25 3.66
N GLY A 111 16.97 -22.07 4.71
CA GLY A 111 18.17 -22.83 5.10
C GLY A 111 19.33 -21.89 5.47
N ASP A 112 20.47 -22.06 4.79
CA ASP A 112 21.67 -21.22 4.97
C ASP A 112 21.63 -19.92 4.14
N TYR A 113 20.56 -19.67 3.41
CA TYR A 113 20.39 -18.50 2.55
C TYR A 113 19.37 -17.53 3.15
N THR A 114 19.43 -16.27 2.74
CA THR A 114 18.42 -15.26 3.11
C THR A 114 17.92 -14.58 1.85
N ALA A 115 16.60 -14.65 1.63
CA ALA A 115 15.91 -13.94 0.56
C ALA A 115 15.33 -12.64 1.11
N CYS A 116 15.51 -11.55 0.37
CA CYS A 116 15.02 -10.24 0.75
C CYS A 116 14.35 -9.54 -0.42
N ILE A 117 13.36 -8.73 -0.11
CA ILE A 117 12.81 -7.70 -0.99
C ILE A 117 13.01 -6.35 -0.30
N GLY A 118 13.40 -5.32 -1.04
CA GLY A 118 13.49 -3.99 -0.45
C GLY A 118 13.44 -2.86 -1.46
N GLU A 119 12.60 -1.86 -1.19
CA GLU A 119 12.27 -0.78 -2.11
C GLU A 119 12.44 0.60 -1.47
N SER A 120 12.52 1.68 -2.27
CA SER A 120 12.55 3.03 -1.68
C SER A 120 11.22 3.37 -1.03
N LEU A 121 11.29 4.04 0.12
CA LEU A 121 10.10 4.59 0.76
C LEU A 121 9.40 5.57 -0.18
N ASP A 122 10.12 6.27 -1.04
CA ASP A 122 9.54 7.20 -2.01
C ASP A 122 8.67 6.48 -3.05
N VAL A 123 9.08 5.31 -3.54
CA VAL A 123 8.26 4.50 -4.46
C VAL A 123 6.98 4.04 -3.77
N ILE A 124 7.09 3.54 -2.53
CA ILE A 124 5.93 3.12 -1.72
C ILE A 124 5.00 4.30 -1.45
N LYS A 125 5.55 5.42 -0.96
CA LYS A 125 4.80 6.63 -0.61
C LYS A 125 4.18 7.29 -1.83
N SER A 126 4.83 7.28 -2.99
CA SER A 126 4.28 7.91 -4.20
C SER A 126 2.97 7.27 -4.64
N SER A 127 2.88 5.93 -4.58
CA SER A 127 1.66 5.19 -4.87
C SER A 127 0.58 5.46 -3.83
N ALA A 128 0.94 5.44 -2.54
CA ALA A 128 0.02 5.77 -1.46
C ALA A 128 -0.51 7.20 -1.54
N ASN A 129 0.34 8.17 -1.87
CA ASN A 129 -0.02 9.58 -2.00
C ASN A 129 -0.98 9.84 -3.16
N LYS A 130 -0.79 9.16 -4.30
CA LYS A 130 -1.74 9.22 -5.42
C LYS A 130 -3.13 8.74 -5.00
N MET A 131 -3.19 7.63 -4.26
CA MET A 131 -4.45 7.10 -3.73
C MET A 131 -5.08 8.07 -2.73
N ALA A 132 -4.28 8.62 -1.80
CA ALA A 132 -4.74 9.61 -0.83
C ALA A 132 -5.28 10.88 -1.50
N TYR A 133 -4.64 11.36 -2.56
CA TYR A 133 -5.11 12.52 -3.32
C TYR A 133 -6.48 12.28 -3.97
N ILE A 134 -6.67 11.12 -4.62
CA ILE A 134 -7.96 10.74 -5.19
C ILE A 134 -9.02 10.66 -4.07
N GLN A 135 -8.68 10.09 -2.93
CA GLN A 135 -9.58 10.00 -1.78
C GLN A 135 -10.03 11.38 -1.28
N ILE A 136 -9.11 12.36 -1.19
CA ILE A 136 -9.43 13.73 -0.77
C ILE A 136 -10.45 14.36 -1.73
N VAL A 137 -10.26 14.21 -3.03
CA VAL A 137 -11.19 14.75 -4.04
C VAL A 137 -12.58 14.12 -3.89
N VAL A 138 -12.66 12.80 -3.72
CA VAL A 138 -13.92 12.08 -3.51
C VAL A 138 -14.64 12.57 -2.24
N VAL A 139 -13.91 12.77 -1.14
CA VAL A 139 -14.48 13.28 0.12
C VAL A 139 -15.06 14.69 -0.06
N ILE A 140 -14.35 15.59 -0.74
CA ILE A 140 -14.83 16.95 -1.00
C ILE A 140 -16.13 16.93 -1.81
N VAL A 141 -16.19 16.10 -2.85
CA VAL A 141 -17.40 15.96 -3.69
C VAL A 141 -18.57 15.41 -2.86
N MET A 142 -18.33 14.39 -2.03
CA MET A 142 -19.36 13.83 -1.14
C MET A 142 -19.90 14.85 -0.13
N ILE A 143 -19.03 15.70 0.44
CA ILE A 143 -19.44 16.78 1.35
C ILE A 143 -20.31 17.80 0.60
N ALA A 144 -19.90 18.22 -0.60
CA ALA A 144 -20.67 19.19 -1.40
C ALA A 144 -22.07 18.65 -1.72
N ILE A 145 -22.18 17.39 -2.16
CA ILE A 145 -23.47 16.73 -2.42
C ILE A 145 -24.33 16.67 -1.15
N SER A 146 -23.71 16.34 -0.01
CA SER A 146 -24.42 16.25 1.27
C SER A 146 -25.00 17.60 1.71
N ILE A 147 -24.25 18.69 1.55
CA ILE A 147 -24.72 20.05 1.85
C ILE A 147 -25.88 20.44 0.93
N ILE A 148 -25.77 20.16 -0.37
CA ILE A 148 -26.84 20.45 -1.33
C ILE A 148 -28.12 19.68 -0.98
N LEU A 149 -27.98 18.38 -0.66
CA LEU A 149 -29.11 17.55 -0.26
C LEU A 149 -29.77 18.06 1.02
N LEU A 150 -28.97 18.42 2.03
CA LEU A 150 -29.44 19.00 3.28
C LEU A 150 -30.21 20.31 3.03
N TYR A 151 -29.67 21.19 2.18
CA TYR A 151 -30.32 22.44 1.82
C TYR A 151 -31.69 22.20 1.14
N ILE A 152 -31.78 21.25 0.20
CA ILE A 152 -33.05 20.91 -0.46
C ILE A 152 -34.07 20.39 0.55
N ILE A 153 -33.64 19.51 1.46
CA ILE A 153 -34.51 18.94 2.51
C ILE A 153 -35.04 20.06 3.43
N LEU A 154 -34.16 20.91 3.95
CA LEU A 154 -34.54 22.00 4.84
C LEU A 154 -35.44 23.02 4.14
N SER A 155 -35.13 23.40 2.90
CA SER A 155 -35.95 24.31 2.12
C SER A 155 -37.37 23.77 1.93
N LYS A 156 -37.51 22.47 1.61
CA LYS A 156 -38.81 21.84 1.40
C LYS A 156 -39.62 21.70 2.70
N LEU A 157 -38.97 21.36 3.81
CA LEU A 157 -39.63 21.21 5.13
C LEU A 157 -40.03 22.55 5.75
N LEU A 158 -39.23 23.60 5.57
CA LEU A 158 -39.47 24.91 6.19
C LEU A 158 -40.32 25.84 5.30
N SER A 159 -40.44 25.58 4.00
CA SER A 159 -41.26 26.37 3.07
C SER A 159 -42.72 26.59 3.54
N PRO A 160 -43.42 25.62 4.16
CA PRO A 160 -44.78 25.81 4.63
C PRO A 160 -44.91 26.79 5.81
N LEU A 161 -43.85 26.99 6.60
CA LEU A 161 -43.90 27.82 7.81
C LEU A 161 -44.26 29.27 7.50
N THR A 162 -43.70 29.84 6.44
CA THR A 162 -44.00 31.22 6.04
C THR A 162 -45.47 31.37 5.63
N THR A 163 -46.03 30.38 4.95
CA THR A 163 -47.44 30.36 4.56
C THR A 163 -48.35 30.27 5.79
N ILE A 164 -48.00 29.44 6.78
CA ILE A 164 -48.74 29.35 8.05
C ILE A 164 -48.66 30.68 8.81
N GLN A 165 -47.46 31.27 8.93
CA GLN A 165 -47.27 32.53 9.63
C GLN A 165 -48.11 33.65 9.03
N ASN A 166 -48.11 33.79 7.71
CA ASN A 166 -48.92 34.79 7.00
C ASN A 166 -50.43 34.53 7.14
N GLY A 167 -50.82 33.25 7.14
CA GLY A 167 -52.17 32.82 7.39
C GLY A 167 -52.69 33.20 8.79
N LEU A 168 -51.92 32.87 9.83
CA LEU A 168 -52.24 33.22 11.22
C LEU A 168 -52.27 34.74 11.42
N ASN A 169 -51.33 35.48 10.85
CA ASN A 169 -51.35 36.96 10.92
C ASN A 169 -52.61 37.54 10.29
N SER A 170 -53.02 37.02 9.11
CA SER A 170 -54.26 37.44 8.45
C SER A 170 -55.50 37.12 9.31
N PHE A 171 -55.52 35.96 9.97
CA PHE A 171 -56.58 35.58 10.89
C PHE A 171 -56.67 36.52 12.09
N PHE A 172 -55.54 36.87 12.71
CA PHE A 172 -55.52 37.82 13.81
C PHE A 172 -55.90 39.23 13.38
N ASP A 173 -55.49 39.68 12.21
CA ASP A 173 -55.87 41.01 11.70
C ASP A 173 -57.39 41.10 11.41
N PHE A 174 -58.02 40.00 10.99
CA PHE A 174 -59.48 39.91 10.87
C PHE A 174 -60.19 40.02 12.24
N ILE A 175 -59.77 39.25 13.25
CA ILE A 175 -60.33 39.33 14.62
C ILE A 175 -60.14 40.73 15.22
N ASN A 176 -59.01 41.36 14.95
CA ASN A 176 -58.71 42.73 15.40
C ASN A 176 -59.38 43.82 14.55
N HIS A 177 -60.31 43.47 13.65
CA HIS A 177 -61.06 44.39 12.79
C HIS A 177 -60.17 45.29 11.90
N LYS A 178 -58.93 44.86 11.63
CA LYS A 178 -58.02 45.56 10.71
C LYS A 178 -58.29 45.17 9.25
N THR A 179 -58.88 44.00 9.02
CA THR A 179 -59.32 43.54 7.70
C THR A 179 -60.73 42.94 7.81
N ASN A 180 -61.50 42.98 6.71
CA ASN A 180 -62.83 42.38 6.63
C ASN A 180 -62.84 40.99 5.97
N ASN A 181 -61.66 40.46 5.58
CA ASN A 181 -61.53 39.20 4.87
C ASN A 181 -60.43 38.34 5.50
N VAL A 182 -60.74 37.05 5.69
CA VAL A 182 -59.77 36.03 6.11
C VAL A 182 -59.16 35.34 4.89
N SER A 183 -57.83 35.23 4.88
CA SER A 183 -57.08 34.45 3.90
C SER A 183 -57.12 32.96 4.29
N THR A 184 -57.55 32.07 3.41
CA THR A 184 -57.44 30.62 3.66
C THR A 184 -55.98 30.17 3.54
N ILE A 185 -55.46 29.50 4.57
CA ILE A 185 -54.16 28.83 4.52
C ILE A 185 -54.31 27.61 3.60
N ASN A 186 -53.55 27.54 2.51
CA ASN A 186 -53.63 26.43 1.55
C ASN A 186 -52.26 25.79 1.37
N ILE A 187 -52.02 24.71 2.10
CA ILE A 187 -50.78 23.92 2.09
C ILE A 187 -51.13 22.52 1.60
N LYS A 188 -50.61 22.17 0.41
CA LYS A 188 -50.83 20.87 -0.24
C LYS A 188 -49.70 19.90 0.07
N THR A 189 -49.51 19.58 1.35
CA THR A 189 -48.57 18.54 1.82
C THR A 189 -49.34 17.41 2.50
N ASN A 190 -48.76 16.21 2.54
CA ASN A 190 -49.34 15.06 3.26
C ASN A 190 -48.76 14.92 4.69
N ASP A 191 -48.12 15.98 5.19
CA ASP A 191 -47.50 16.05 6.52
C ASP A 191 -48.38 16.82 7.51
N GLU A 192 -47.88 17.05 8.73
CA GLU A 192 -48.60 17.72 9.81
C GLU A 192 -49.06 19.13 9.42
N PHE A 193 -48.29 19.86 8.60
CA PHE A 193 -48.66 21.19 8.14
C PHE A 193 -49.82 21.16 7.13
N GLY A 194 -49.89 20.11 6.31
CA GLY A 194 -51.03 19.87 5.43
C GLY A 194 -52.30 19.54 6.19
N GLN A 195 -52.21 18.79 7.30
CA GLN A 195 -53.36 18.53 8.16
C GLN A 195 -53.87 19.81 8.84
N ILE A 196 -52.96 20.64 9.39
CA ILE A 196 -53.29 21.93 10.01
C ILE A 196 -53.96 22.88 9.00
N SER A 197 -53.49 22.90 7.75
CA SER A 197 -54.05 23.77 6.72
C SER A 197 -55.46 23.37 6.25
N ASN A 198 -55.87 22.13 6.47
CA ASN A 198 -57.19 21.61 6.08
C ASN A 198 -58.18 21.55 7.26
N ALA A 199 -57.75 21.92 8.47
CA ALA A 199 -58.59 22.01 9.67
C ALA A 199 -59.30 23.37 9.74
#